data_AF-A0A7X4JX58-F1
#
_entry.id   AF-A0A7X4JX58-F1
#
_cell.length_a   1.000
_cell.length_b   1.000
_cell.length_c   1.000
_cell.angle_alpha   90.00
_cell.angle_beta   90.00
_cell.angle_gamma   90.00
#
_symmetry.space_group_name_H-M   'P 1'
#
loop_
_entity.id
_entity.type
_entity.pdbx_description
1 polymer ?
#
loop_
_entity_poly.entity_id
_entity_poly.type
_entity_poly.pdbx_seq_one_letter_code
_entity_poly.pdbx_strand_id
1 'polypeptide(L)'
;MRNIGTTTGAILVCGVFVFGAGVAGAQEPGASRVSPFEHLDAPRIGLPDGAGEAPMRELCPDVTDMCQRYWAYTGYFVRNATIPTRHRELLILRTAWLSRGDYIWGRHDEIGQEAGLTAEEIARVTQGPDAAGWS
;
A
#
# COMPACT_ATOMS: atom_id res chain seq x y z
N MET A 1 62.87 -4.47 -28.93
CA MET A 1 63.97 -4.15 -27.99
C MET A 1 63.73 -4.96 -26.71
N ARG A 2 64.76 -5.65 -26.20
CA ARG A 2 64.72 -6.58 -25.06
C ARG A 2 64.76 -5.87 -23.70
N ASN A 3 64.14 -6.49 -22.70
CA ASN A 3 64.56 -6.71 -21.29
C ASN A 3 63.30 -6.71 -20.40
N ILE A 4 62.82 -7.83 -19.83
CA ILE A 4 63.36 -8.70 -18.78
C ILE A 4 63.89 -7.91 -17.56
N GLY A 5 63.09 -7.95 -16.50
CA GLY A 5 63.45 -7.63 -15.12
C GLY A 5 62.56 -8.46 -14.18
N THR A 6 63.17 -9.44 -13.52
CA THR A 6 62.74 -10.22 -12.34
C THR A 6 62.09 -9.34 -11.25
N THR A 7 61.26 -9.81 -10.31
CA THR A 7 61.61 -10.73 -9.20
C THR A 7 60.36 -11.00 -8.32
N THR A 8 60.29 -12.19 -7.68
CA THR A 8 59.65 -12.50 -6.36
C THR A 8 58.12 -12.36 -6.25
N GLY A 9 57.29 -13.38 -6.02
CA GLY A 9 57.47 -14.61 -5.26
C GLY A 9 57.02 -14.44 -3.80
N ALA A 10 55.71 -14.51 -3.51
CA ALA A 10 55.21 -14.83 -2.18
C ALA A 10 53.81 -15.46 -2.26
N ILE A 11 53.77 -16.79 -2.16
CA ILE A 11 52.60 -17.54 -1.74
C ILE A 11 52.43 -17.25 -0.25
N LEU A 12 51.25 -16.77 0.17
CA LEU A 12 50.83 -16.90 1.57
C LEU A 12 49.39 -17.39 1.60
N VAL A 13 49.26 -18.60 2.13
CA VAL A 13 48.01 -19.29 2.47
C VAL A 13 47.55 -18.83 3.85
N CYS A 14 46.23 -18.80 4.05
CA CYS A 14 45.50 -18.78 5.32
C CYS A 14 45.59 -17.53 6.21
N GLY A 15 44.41 -16.98 6.53
CA GLY A 15 44.24 -16.09 7.67
C GLY A 15 42.88 -15.42 7.78
N VAL A 16 41.93 -16.12 8.41
CA VAL A 16 40.82 -15.56 9.21
C VAL A 16 39.71 -14.80 8.45
N PHE A 17 38.57 -15.46 8.25
CA PHE A 17 37.29 -14.76 8.14
C PHE A 17 36.98 -14.10 9.49
N VAL A 18 37.18 -12.79 9.58
CA VAL A 18 36.63 -11.98 10.67
C VAL A 18 35.12 -11.89 10.41
N PHE A 19 34.32 -12.48 11.30
CA PHE A 19 32.90 -12.16 11.41
C PHE A 19 32.81 -10.67 11.77
N GLY A 20 32.58 -9.83 10.74
CA GLY A 20 32.22 -8.44 10.94
C GLY A 20 30.94 -8.39 11.76
N ALA A 21 31.02 -7.73 12.91
CA ALA A 21 29.89 -7.37 13.75
C ALA A 21 28.75 -6.85 12.87
N GLY A 22 27.53 -7.34 13.13
CA GLY A 22 26.34 -6.88 12.46
C GLY A 22 26.30 -5.36 12.48
N VAL A 23 26.23 -4.75 11.30
CA VAL A 23 25.71 -3.40 11.19
C VAL A 23 24.27 -3.49 11.67
N ALA A 24 24.06 -3.15 12.94
CA ALA A 24 22.77 -2.69 13.40
C ALA A 24 22.44 -1.50 12.50
N GLY A 25 21.66 -1.75 11.44
CA GLY A 25 21.07 -0.69 10.65
C GLY A 25 20.28 0.15 11.63
N ALA A 26 20.75 1.38 11.87
CA ALA A 26 19.98 2.35 12.62
C ALA A 26 18.63 2.45 11.91
N GLN A 27 17.56 2.12 12.63
CA GLN A 27 16.21 2.40 12.17
C GLN A 27 16.14 3.91 12.00
N GLU A 28 16.17 4.37 10.74
CA GLU A 28 15.95 5.78 10.43
C GLU A 28 14.68 6.23 11.17
N PRO A 29 14.73 7.32 11.95
CA PRO A 29 13.54 7.82 12.61
C PRO A 29 12.48 8.03 11.55
N GLY A 30 11.37 7.27 11.66
CA GLY A 30 10.30 7.31 10.69
C GLY A 30 9.90 8.76 10.44
N ALA A 31 9.92 9.18 9.18
CA ALA A 31 9.67 10.57 8.79
C ALA A 31 8.47 11.15 9.55
N SER A 32 8.62 12.38 10.03
CA SER A 32 7.53 13.12 10.67
C SER A 32 6.29 13.06 9.79
N ARG A 33 5.14 12.71 10.38
CA ARG A 33 3.89 12.73 9.63
C ARG A 33 3.61 14.14 9.14
N VAL A 34 3.03 14.23 7.95
CA VAL A 34 2.37 15.44 7.48
C VAL A 34 1.37 15.84 8.56
N SER A 35 1.33 17.13 8.91
CA SER A 35 0.34 17.66 9.84
C SER A 35 -1.07 17.29 9.36
N PRO A 36 -2.02 17.02 10.27
CA PRO A 36 -3.42 16.85 9.88
C PRO A 36 -3.83 17.98 8.96
N PHE A 37 -4.45 17.63 7.84
CA PHE A 37 -4.91 18.61 6.88
C PHE A 37 -5.94 19.50 7.57
N GLU A 38 -5.76 20.82 7.48
CA GLU A 38 -6.77 21.77 7.92
C GLU A 38 -8.03 21.56 7.07
N HIS A 39 -9.13 21.20 7.72
CA HIS A 39 -10.39 20.97 7.02
C HIS A 39 -10.78 22.23 6.28
N LEU A 40 -11.09 22.08 4.99
CA LEU A 40 -11.57 23.19 4.18
C LEU A 40 -13.02 23.49 4.57
N ASP A 41 -13.36 24.77 4.67
CA ASP A 41 -14.73 25.22 4.95
C ASP A 41 -15.69 24.95 3.77
N ALA A 42 -15.15 24.72 2.56
CA ALA A 42 -15.91 24.36 1.37
C ALA A 42 -15.05 23.54 0.38
N PRO A 43 -15.69 22.73 -0.49
CA PRO A 43 -14.99 22.08 -1.60
C PRO A 43 -14.29 23.10 -2.50
N ARG A 44 -13.05 22.81 -2.92
CA ARG A 44 -12.31 23.65 -3.88
C ARG A 44 -12.86 23.58 -5.31
N ILE A 45 -13.81 22.70 -5.55
CA ILE A 45 -14.41 22.44 -6.86
C ILE A 45 -15.87 22.89 -6.77
N GLY A 46 -16.26 23.85 -7.61
CA GLY A 46 -17.66 24.21 -7.78
C GLY A 46 -18.39 23.11 -8.55
N LEU A 47 -19.47 22.59 -8.00
CA LEU A 47 -20.30 21.58 -8.66
C LEU A 47 -21.50 22.25 -9.33
N PRO A 48 -21.85 21.87 -10.57
CA PRO A 48 -23.09 22.33 -11.17
C PRO A 48 -24.30 21.76 -10.42
N ASP A 49 -25.39 22.53 -10.39
CA ASP A 49 -26.65 22.10 -9.79
C ASP A 49 -27.10 20.75 -10.39
N GLY A 50 -27.38 19.76 -9.54
CA GLY A 50 -27.84 18.44 -9.97
C GLY A 50 -26.74 17.48 -10.46
N ALA A 51 -25.45 17.78 -10.26
CA ALA A 51 -24.35 16.87 -10.61
C ALA A 51 -24.30 15.55 -9.79
N GLY A 52 -25.21 15.38 -8.82
CA GLY A 52 -25.29 14.22 -7.95
C GLY A 52 -26.44 13.29 -8.32
N GLU A 53 -26.19 12.27 -9.15
CA GLU A 53 -26.90 11.00 -9.04
C GLU A 53 -25.92 9.82 -8.95
N ALA A 54 -25.00 9.98 -8.01
CA ALA A 54 -24.57 8.97 -7.03
C ALA A 54 -23.70 9.74 -6.01
N PRO A 55 -23.86 9.55 -4.68
CA PRO A 55 -23.12 10.33 -3.67
C PRO A 55 -21.59 10.30 -3.87
N MET A 56 -21.06 9.24 -4.48
CA MET A 56 -19.64 9.09 -4.76
C MET A 56 -19.16 9.89 -5.99
N ARG A 57 -20.03 10.14 -6.97
CA ARG A 57 -19.68 10.88 -8.20
C ARG A 57 -19.78 12.39 -8.03
N GLU A 58 -20.48 12.87 -7.01
CA GLU A 58 -20.55 14.29 -6.66
C GLU A 58 -19.16 14.88 -6.38
N LEU A 59 -18.28 14.15 -5.71
CA LEU A 59 -16.91 14.60 -5.42
C LEU A 59 -15.95 14.53 -6.63
N CYS A 60 -16.30 13.78 -7.67
CA CYS A 60 -15.54 13.70 -8.91
C CYS A 60 -16.48 13.64 -10.12
N PRO A 61 -17.08 14.76 -10.52
CA PRO A 61 -18.07 14.79 -11.58
C PRO A 61 -17.42 14.50 -12.95
N ASP A 62 -18.13 13.77 -13.80
CA ASP A 62 -17.70 13.36 -15.15
C ASP A 62 -17.54 14.53 -16.15
N VAL A 63 -17.62 15.78 -15.69
CA VAL A 63 -17.41 17.00 -16.49
C VAL A 63 -15.93 17.36 -16.69
N THR A 64 -15.03 16.76 -15.91
CA THR A 64 -13.58 16.98 -16.04
C THR A 64 -12.88 15.77 -16.66
N ASP A 65 -11.86 15.99 -17.50
CA ASP A 65 -11.05 14.91 -18.10
C ASP A 65 -10.40 14.02 -17.02
N MET A 66 -9.99 14.62 -15.89
CA MET A 66 -9.44 13.88 -14.75
C MET A 66 -10.44 12.88 -14.18
N CYS A 67 -11.68 13.30 -13.90
CA CYS A 67 -12.69 12.41 -13.33
C CYS A 67 -13.12 11.33 -14.31
N GLN A 68 -13.30 11.66 -15.59
CA GLN A 68 -13.61 10.67 -16.63
C GLN A 68 -12.56 9.54 -16.66
N ARG A 69 -11.27 9.91 -16.63
CA ARG A 69 -10.16 8.94 -16.61
C ARG A 69 -10.12 8.16 -15.30
N TYR A 70 -10.30 8.83 -14.16
CA TYR A 70 -10.33 8.19 -12.85
C TYR A 70 -11.42 7.11 -12.78
N TRP A 71 -12.63 7.39 -13.24
CA TRP A 71 -13.72 6.43 -13.24
C TRP A 71 -13.54 5.29 -14.23
N ALA A 72 -12.97 5.57 -15.41
CA ALA A 72 -12.60 4.53 -16.36
C ALA A 72 -11.57 3.57 -15.76
N TYR A 73 -10.52 4.13 -15.15
CA TYR A 73 -9.44 3.37 -14.51
C TYR A 73 -9.94 2.55 -13.31
N THR A 74 -10.58 3.18 -12.32
CA THR A 74 -11.05 2.49 -11.10
C THR A 74 -12.14 1.46 -11.41
N GLY A 75 -13.09 1.79 -12.28
CA GLY A 75 -14.14 0.88 -12.70
C GLY A 75 -13.62 -0.34 -13.45
N TYR A 76 -12.48 -0.23 -14.16
CA TYR A 76 -11.84 -1.36 -14.81
C TYR A 76 -11.42 -2.44 -13.80
N PHE A 77 -10.79 -2.08 -12.68
CA PHE A 77 -10.36 -3.05 -11.66
C PHE A 77 -11.52 -3.74 -10.97
N VAL A 78 -12.63 -3.03 -10.75
CA VAL A 78 -13.82 -3.64 -10.12
C VAL A 78 -14.44 -4.69 -11.04
N ARG A 79 -14.60 -4.37 -12.34
CA ARG A 79 -15.26 -5.24 -13.32
C ARG A 79 -14.38 -6.38 -13.86
N ASN A 80 -13.06 -6.19 -13.89
CA ASN A 80 -12.11 -7.13 -14.50
C ASN A 80 -11.17 -7.77 -13.48
N ALA A 81 -11.56 -7.81 -12.20
CA ALA A 81 -10.76 -8.49 -11.19
C ALA A 81 -10.65 -9.99 -11.48
N THR A 82 -9.43 -10.50 -11.48
CA THR A 82 -9.13 -11.94 -11.61
C THR A 82 -9.07 -12.64 -10.25
N ILE A 83 -9.06 -11.88 -9.16
CA ILE A 83 -9.09 -12.37 -7.78
C ILE A 83 -10.53 -12.42 -7.27
N PRO A 84 -10.93 -13.45 -6.51
CA PRO A 84 -12.26 -13.50 -5.90
C PRO A 84 -12.52 -12.28 -5.02
N THR A 85 -13.76 -11.77 -5.01
CA THR A 85 -14.17 -10.60 -4.23
C THR A 85 -13.73 -10.70 -2.78
N ARG A 86 -13.99 -11.85 -2.11
CA ARG A 86 -13.58 -12.08 -0.72
C ARG A 86 -12.08 -11.84 -0.48
N HIS A 87 -11.22 -12.33 -1.37
CA HIS A 87 -9.77 -12.15 -1.26
C HIS A 87 -9.34 -10.70 -1.54
N ARG A 88 -10.02 -10.03 -2.48
CA ARG A 88 -9.79 -8.61 -2.74
C ARG A 88 -10.10 -7.77 -1.50
N GLU A 89 -11.21 -8.04 -0.82
CA GLU A 89 -11.59 -7.29 0.38
C GLU A 89 -10.60 -7.52 1.55
N LEU A 90 -10.06 -8.74 1.73
CA LEU A 90 -8.98 -8.97 2.69
C LEU A 90 -7.73 -8.11 2.40
N LEU A 91 -7.33 -8.02 1.13
CA LEU A 91 -6.20 -7.19 0.73
C LEU A 91 -6.47 -5.70 0.95
N ILE A 92 -7.68 -5.23 0.62
CA ILE A 92 -8.08 -3.84 0.83
C ILE A 92 -8.10 -3.50 2.31
N LEU A 93 -8.76 -4.32 3.15
CA LEU A 93 -8.83 -4.11 4.60
C LEU A 93 -7.43 -4.12 5.23
N ARG A 94 -6.55 -5.06 4.85
CA ARG A 94 -5.18 -5.08 5.37
C ARG A 94 -4.40 -3.84 4.96
N THR A 95 -4.56 -3.39 3.71
CA THR A 95 -3.93 -2.17 3.21
C THR A 95 -4.46 -0.93 3.93
N ALA A 96 -5.78 -0.84 4.14
CA ALA A 96 -6.42 0.23 4.89
C ALA A 96 -5.88 0.29 6.32
N TRP A 97 -5.78 -0.85 7.02
CA TRP A 97 -5.20 -0.92 8.36
C TRP A 97 -3.74 -0.44 8.40
N LEU A 98 -2.90 -0.97 7.52
CA LEU A 98 -1.48 -0.60 7.46
C LEU A 98 -1.26 0.87 7.10
N SER A 99 -2.16 1.43 6.30
CA SER A 99 -2.10 2.82 5.82
C SER A 99 -2.88 3.79 6.70
N ARG A 100 -3.55 3.32 7.75
CA ARG A 100 -4.43 4.11 8.64
C ARG A 100 -5.57 4.81 7.87
N GLY A 101 -6.10 4.12 6.88
CA GLY A 101 -7.17 4.60 6.02
C GLY A 101 -8.55 4.28 6.62
N ASP A 102 -8.94 5.00 7.68
CA ASP A 102 -10.17 4.71 8.42
C ASP A 102 -11.44 4.78 7.54
N TYR A 103 -11.47 5.73 6.59
CA TYR A 103 -12.55 5.84 5.61
C TYR A 103 -12.67 4.59 4.72
N ILE A 104 -11.53 4.08 4.24
CA ILE A 104 -11.49 2.88 3.41
C ILE A 104 -11.86 1.66 4.26
N TRP A 105 -11.33 1.58 5.49
CA TRP A 105 -11.68 0.51 6.43
C TRP A 105 -13.19 0.42 6.65
N GLY A 106 -13.85 1.53 7.01
CA GLY A 106 -15.29 1.52 7.31
C GLY A 106 -16.14 1.05 6.13
N ARG A 107 -15.85 1.53 4.92
CA ARG A 107 -16.58 1.09 3.71
C ARG A 107 -16.30 -0.37 3.35
N HIS A 108 -15.06 -0.81 3.50
CA HIS A 108 -14.66 -2.17 3.10
C HIS A 108 -14.92 -3.23 4.19
N ASP A 109 -15.25 -2.82 5.41
CA ASP A 109 -15.83 -3.70 6.42
C ASP A 109 -17.20 -4.20 5.94
N GLU A 110 -18.09 -3.28 5.56
CA GLU A 110 -19.42 -3.60 5.02
C GLU A 110 -19.32 -4.46 3.73
N ILE A 111 -18.54 -4.02 2.74
CA ILE A 111 -18.35 -4.75 1.47
C ILE A 111 -17.66 -6.10 1.71
N GLY A 112 -16.73 -6.17 2.67
CA GLY A 112 -16.07 -7.41 3.06
C GLY A 112 -17.04 -8.45 3.59
N GLN A 113 -17.98 -8.04 4.43
CA GLN A 113 -19.03 -8.91 4.95
C GLN A 113 -19.98 -9.38 3.83
N GLU A 114 -20.38 -8.49 2.91
CA GLU A 114 -21.14 -8.86 1.71
C GLU A 114 -20.39 -9.85 0.81
N ALA A 115 -19.06 -9.77 0.79
CA ALA A 115 -18.18 -10.70 0.08
C ALA A 115 -17.92 -12.02 0.84
N GLY A 116 -18.55 -12.22 2.01
CA GLY A 116 -18.49 -13.45 2.79
C GLY A 116 -17.38 -13.51 3.84
N LEU A 117 -16.81 -12.36 4.23
CA LEU A 117 -15.94 -12.30 5.42
C LEU A 117 -16.79 -12.26 6.70
N THR A 118 -16.36 -12.98 7.74
CA THR A 118 -16.98 -12.85 9.05
C THR A 118 -16.38 -11.67 9.83
N ALA A 119 -17.12 -11.16 10.83
CA ALA A 119 -16.62 -10.12 11.71
C ALA A 119 -15.32 -10.54 12.43
N GLU A 120 -15.18 -11.82 12.78
CA GLU A 120 -13.97 -12.37 13.38
C GLU A 120 -12.78 -12.34 12.40
N GLU A 121 -13.01 -12.67 11.13
CA GLU A 121 -11.98 -12.58 10.09
C GLU A 121 -11.54 -11.13 9.87
N ILE A 122 -12.48 -10.18 9.82
CA ILE A 122 -12.16 -8.75 9.68
C ILE A 122 -11.38 -8.24 10.89
N ALA A 123 -11.79 -8.61 12.11
CA ALA A 123 -11.04 -8.28 13.31
C ALA A 123 -9.61 -8.88 13.27
N ARG A 124 -9.46 -10.10 12.73
CA ARG A 124 -8.16 -10.77 12.56
C ARG A 124 -7.24 -10.06 11.57
N VAL A 125 -7.77 -9.34 10.57
CA VAL A 125 -6.95 -8.54 9.63
C VAL A 125 -6.04 -7.54 10.35
N THR A 126 -6.49 -6.97 11.48
CA THR A 126 -5.69 -6.03 12.28
C THR A 126 -4.44 -6.68 12.91
N GLN A 127 -4.52 -7.97 13.20
CA GLN A 127 -3.48 -8.79 13.85
C GLN A 127 -2.44 -9.30 12.86
N GLY A 128 -2.79 -9.39 11.58
CA GLY A 128 -1.89 -9.78 10.50
C GLY A 128 -2.04 -11.23 10.04
N PRO A 129 -1.22 -11.65 9.06
CA PRO A 129 -1.35 -12.95 8.39
C PRO A 129 -1.03 -14.14 9.30
N ASP A 130 -0.19 -13.95 10.32
CA ASP A 130 0.23 -15.02 11.25
C ASP A 130 -0.77 -15.24 12.40
N ALA A 131 -1.86 -14.48 12.45
CA ALA A 131 -2.89 -14.66 13.47
C ALA A 131 -3.53 -16.06 13.33
N ALA A 132 -3.65 -16.78 14.44
CA ALA A 132 -4.27 -18.11 14.44
C ALA A 132 -5.72 -18.04 13.92
N GLY A 133 -6.22 -19.13 13.31
CA GLY A 133 -7.63 -19.22 12.90
C GLY A 133 -7.97 -18.69 11.51
N TRP A 134 -6.98 -18.50 10.65
CA TRP A 134 -7.16 -18.48 9.19
C TRP A 134 -7.32 -19.91 8.66
N SER A 135 -8.17 -20.11 7.65
CA SER A 135 -8.41 -21.40 6.97
C SER A 135 -8.60 -21.23 5.49
#